data_AF-A0A848UB58-F1
#
_entry.id   AF-A0A848UB58-F1
#
_cell.length_a   1.000
_cell.length_b   1.000
_cell.length_c   1.000
_cell.angle_alpha   90.00
_cell.angle_beta   90.00
_cell.angle_gamma   90.00
#
_symmetry.space_group_name_H-M   'P 1'
#
loop_
_entity.id
_entity.type
_entity.pdbx_description
1 polymer ?
#
loop_
_entity_poly.entity_id
_entity_poly.type
_entity_poly.pdbx_seq_one_letter_code
_entity_poly.pdbx_strand_id
1 'polypeptide(L)' 'MMQHHAPTRPPDLTPEAESLWDVLEHLPEHQRIAVVLRYYCGYRASEISKIIDTPAATVRSHLRRALGAMRKELSS' A
#
# COMPACT_ATOMS: atom_id res chain seq x y z
N MET A 1 18.97 0.37 -2.04
CA MET A 1 18.36 0.73 -0.74
C MET A 1 16.99 1.31 -1.03
N MET A 2 15.91 0.56 -0.86
CA MET A 2 14.57 1.12 -1.07
C MET A 2 14.19 1.88 0.20
N GLN A 3 14.05 3.20 0.07
CA GLN A 3 13.80 4.09 1.19
C GLN A 3 12.45 3.72 1.80
N HIS A 4 12.43 3.39 3.09
CA HIS A 4 11.20 3.34 3.85
C HIS A 4 10.80 4.79 4.16
N HIS A 5 10.11 5.44 3.23
CA HIS A 5 9.46 6.70 3.54
C HIS A 5 8.30 6.41 4.51
N ALA A 6 8.47 6.83 5.75
CA ALA A 6 7.40 6.81 6.75
C ALA A 6 6.37 7.89 6.36
N PRO A 7 5.15 7.50 6.00
CA PRO A 7 4.13 8.47 5.62
C PRO A 7 3.64 9.19 6.87
N THR A 8 3.20 10.44 6.72
CA THR A 8 2.61 11.19 7.83
C THR A 8 1.20 10.67 8.10
N ARG A 9 0.92 10.28 9.34
CA ARG A 9 -0.43 9.93 9.79
C ARG A 9 -1.33 11.19 9.73
N PRO A 10 -2.49 11.14 9.06
CA PRO A 10 -3.49 12.19 9.12
C PRO A 10 -4.00 12.37 10.56
N PRO A 11 -4.22 13.61 11.05
CA PRO A 11 -4.59 13.86 12.44
C PRO A 11 -6.02 13.44 12.80
N ASP A 12 -6.92 13.32 11.82
CA ASP A 12 -8.37 13.11 12.03
C ASP A 12 -8.88 11.81 11.37
N LEU A 13 -8.31 10.67 11.76
CA LEU A 13 -8.76 9.36 11.29
C LEU A 13 -9.94 8.85 12.12
N THR A 14 -10.84 8.09 11.50
CA THR A 14 -11.81 7.30 12.28
C THR A 14 -11.08 6.13 12.97
N PRO A 15 -11.60 5.57 14.07
CA PRO A 15 -10.96 4.44 14.76
C PRO A 15 -10.70 3.23 13.84
N GLU A 16 -11.59 2.98 12.87
CA GLU A 16 -11.41 1.92 11.87
C GLU A 16 -10.27 2.27 10.89
N ALA A 17 -10.12 3.55 10.55
CA ALA A 17 -9.05 4.02 9.68
C ALA A 17 -7.69 4.07 10.39
N GLU A 18 -7.66 4.22 11.73
CA GLU A 18 -6.44 4.12 12.54
C GLU A 18 -5.83 2.71 12.46
N SER A 19 -6.64 1.67 12.72
CA SER A 19 -6.20 0.27 12.61
C SER A 19 -5.62 -0.05 11.24
N LEU A 20 -6.27 0.43 10.17
CA LEU A 20 -5.76 0.28 8.83
C LEU A 20 -4.44 1.05 8.61
N TRP A 21 -4.34 2.26 9.17
CA TRP A 21 -3.13 3.07 9.08
C TRP A 21 -1.94 2.35 9.68
N ASP A 22 -2.10 1.76 10.86
CA ASP A 22 -1.06 1.00 11.54
C ASP A 22 -0.53 -0.12 10.64
N VAL A 23 -1.39 -0.78 9.88
CA VAL A 23 -0.95 -1.82 8.93
C VAL A 23 -0.23 -1.22 7.72
N LEU A 24 -0.68 -0.07 7.21
CA LEU A 24 -0.13 0.57 6.01
C LEU A 24 1.21 1.30 6.26
N GLU A 25 1.46 1.83 7.45
CA GLU A 25 2.70 2.54 7.78
C GLU A 25 3.93 1.62 7.73
N HIS A 26 3.75 0.34 8.07
CA HIS A 26 4.81 -0.69 8.04
C HIS A 26 5.15 -1.16 6.62
N LEU A 27 4.33 -0.83 5.61
CA LEU A 27 4.61 -1.20 4.23
C LEU A 27 5.68 -0.29 3.61
N PRO A 28 6.59 -0.85 2.78
CA PRO A 28 7.42 -0.04 1.90
C PRO A 28 6.56 0.86 1.00
N GLU A 29 7.05 2.06 0.69
CA GLU A 29 6.27 3.10 0.01
C GLU A 29 5.58 2.61 -1.28
N HIS A 30 6.33 1.96 -2.18
CA HIS A 30 5.77 1.44 -3.44
C HIS A 30 4.68 0.37 -3.23
N GLN A 31 4.75 -0.38 -2.13
CA GLN A 31 3.73 -1.37 -1.78
C GLN A 31 2.46 -0.68 -1.26
N ARG A 32 2.62 0.31 -0.37
CA ARG A 32 1.51 1.12 0.13
C ARG A 32 0.79 1.87 -1.00
N ILE A 33 1.53 2.55 -1.88
CA ILE A 33 0.94 3.28 -3.02
C ILE A 33 0.14 2.32 -3.91
N ALA A 34 0.68 1.14 -4.22
CA ALA A 34 -0.02 0.16 -5.03
C ALA A 34 -1.34 -0.31 -4.38
N VAL A 35 -1.34 -0.54 -3.06
CA VAL A 35 -2.56 -0.91 -2.31
C VAL A 35 -3.59 0.20 -2.34
N VAL A 36 -3.18 1.44 -2.04
CA VAL A 36 -4.08 2.61 -2.04
C VAL A 36 -4.74 2.78 -3.40
N LEU A 37 -3.95 2.82 -4.48
CA LEU A 37 -4.48 3.00 -5.82
C LEU A 37 -5.39 1.84 -6.25
N ARG A 38 -5.09 0.61 -5.84
CA ARG A 38 -5.88 -0.58 -6.21
C ARG A 38 -7.21 -0.65 -5.48
N TYR A 39 -7.21 -0.49 -4.17
CA TYR A 39 -8.36 -0.81 -3.32
C TYR A 39 -9.17 0.41 -2.93
N TYR A 40 -8.54 1.59 -2.82
CA TYR A 40 -9.23 2.83 -2.47
C TYR A 40 -9.57 3.68 -3.70
N CYS A 41 -8.68 3.69 -4.71
CA CYS A 41 -8.94 4.43 -5.95
C CYS A 41 -9.51 3.56 -7.09
N GLY A 42 -9.61 2.24 -6.90
CA GLY A 42 -10.25 1.33 -7.86
C GLY A 42 -9.46 1.01 -9.14
N TYR A 43 -8.19 1.42 -9.24
CA TYR A 43 -7.39 1.22 -10.45
C TYR A 43 -6.96 -0.23 -10.67
N ARG A 44 -6.82 -0.62 -11.94
CA ARG A 44 -6.19 -1.88 -12.37
C ARG A 44 -4.67 -1.77 -12.34
N ALA A 45 -3.97 -2.89 -12.18
CA ALA A 45 -2.51 -2.91 -12.15
C ALA A 45 -1.86 -2.29 -13.41
N SER A 46 -2.54 -2.38 -14.56
CA SER A 46 -2.14 -1.74 -15.83
C SER A 46 -2.36 -0.23 -15.88
N GLU A 47 -3.27 0.30 -15.06
CA GLU A 47 -3.51 1.73 -14.93
C GLU A 47 -2.54 2.31 -13.90
N ILE A 48 -2.38 1.62 -12.77
CA ILE A 48 -1.38 1.94 -11.74
C ILE A 48 0.02 2.01 -12.36
N SER A 49 0.39 1.04 -13.22
CA SER A 49 1.69 1.07 -13.89
C SER A 49 1.97 2.35 -14.67
N LYS A 50 0.93 2.99 -15.21
CA LYS A 50 1.04 4.26 -15.92
C LYS A 50 1.09 5.44 -14.96
N ILE A 51 0.36 5.37 -13.84
CA ILE A 51 0.31 6.42 -12.81
C ILE A 51 1.67 6.58 -12.12
N ILE A 52 2.32 5.47 -11.77
CA ILE A 52 3.57 5.48 -10.99
C ILE A 52 4.80 5.08 -11.81
N ASP A 53 4.69 5.13 -13.15
CA ASP A 53 5.75 4.80 -14.11
C ASP A 53 6.57 3.54 -13.76
N THR A 54 5.85 2.44 -13.51
CA THR A 54 6.43 1.18 -13.03
C THR A 54 5.83 0.01 -13.81
N PRO A 55 6.61 -0.99 -14.24
CA PRO A 55 6.06 -2.11 -15.01
C PRO A 55 4.89 -2.80 -14.31
N ALA A 56 3.83 -3.15 -15.05
CA ALA A 56 2.63 -3.76 -14.47
C ALA A 56 2.93 -5.09 -13.73
N ALA A 57 3.97 -5.83 -14.15
CA ALA A 57 4.46 -7.00 -13.43
C ALA A 57 5.01 -6.64 -12.04
N THR A 58 5.76 -5.55 -11.96
CA THR A 58 6.30 -5.01 -10.70
C THR A 58 5.17 -4.54 -9.79
N VAL A 59 4.17 -3.82 -10.31
CA VAL A 59 2.95 -3.44 -9.56
C VAL A 59 2.25 -4.66 -8.96
N ARG A 60 2.04 -5.73 -9.74
CA ARG A 60 1.44 -6.98 -9.23
C ARG A 60 2.29 -7.61 -8.12
N SER A 61 3.61 -7.56 -8.24
CA SER A 61 4.50 -8.08 -7.19
C SER A 61 4.47 -7.24 -5.92
N HIS A 62 4.37 -5.91 -6.03
CA HIS A 62 4.16 -5.01 -4.89
C HIS A 62 2.85 -5.33 -4.19
N LEU A 63 1.74 -5.45 -4.92
CA LEU A 63 0.44 -5.83 -4.37
C LEU A 63 0.49 -7.18 -3.64
N ARG A 64 1.11 -8.19 -4.24
CA ARG A 64 1.25 -9.51 -3.62
C ARG A 64 2.04 -9.43 -2.30
N ARG A 65 3.16 -8.72 -2.29
CA ARG A 65 4.00 -8.56 -1.09
C ARG A 65 3.27 -7.77 -0.01
N ALA A 66 2.60 -6.68 -0.39
CA ALA A 66 1.80 -5.86 0.51
C ALA A 66 0.73 -6.69 1.21
N LEU A 67 -0.12 -7.38 0.44
CA LEU A 67 -1.20 -8.22 0.99
C LEU A 67 -0.68 -9.38 1.84
N GLY A 68 0.54 -9.87 1.56
CA GLY A 68 1.21 -10.87 2.39
C GLY A 68 1.67 -10.31 3.73
N ALA A 69 2.22 -9.08 3.75
CA ALA A 69 2.60 -8.39 4.97
C ALA A 69 1.37 -8.00 5.80
N MET A 70 0.37 -7.37 5.19
CA MET A 70 -0.88 -6.97 5.85
C MET A 70 -1.58 -8.15 6.53
N ARG A 71 -1.64 -9.31 5.86
CA ARG A 71 -2.24 -10.52 6.45
C ARG A 71 -1.50 -11.01 7.69
N LYS A 72 -0.17 -10.87 7.75
CA LYS A 72 0.61 -11.29 8.92
C LYS A 72 0.30 -10.39 10.12
N GLU A 73 0.28 -9.08 9.89
CA GLU A 73 -0.05 -8.08 10.93
C GLU A 73 -1.48 -8.27 11.45
N LEU A 74 -2.46 -8.47 10.56
CA LEU A 74 -3.87 -8.64 10.94
C LEU A 74 -4.19 -9.99 11.60
N SER A 75 -3.30 -10.98 11.48
CA SER A 75 -3.49 -12.32 12.07
C SER A 75 -2.78 -12.48 13.42
N SER A 76 -2.09 -11.44 13.89
CA SER A 76 -1.32 -11.44 15.12
C SER A 76 -2.00 -10.62 16.21
#